data_AF-A0A7Y2ZYL9-F1
#
_entry.id   AF-A0A7Y2ZYL9-F1
#
_cell.length_a   1.000
_cell.length_b   1.000
_cell.length_c   1.000
_cell.angle_alpha   90.00
_cell.angle_beta   90.00
_cell.angle_gamma   90.00
#
_symmetry.space_group_name_H-M   'P 1'
#
loop_
_entity.id
_entity.type
_entity.pdbx_description
1 polymer ?
#
loop_
_entity_poly.entity_id
_entity_poly.type
_entity_poly.pdbx_seq_one_letter_code
_entity_poly.pdbx_strand_id
1 'polypeptide(L)'
;DYSDETARKIDEEINTLIDATYSLARKVLEENLDILHKLADLLLEKETVQGKELDELIFSMRPGIELPSSKISEDKKQSAESEETAS
;
A
#
# COMPACT_ATOMS: atom_id res chain seq x y z
N ASP A 1 -17.68 12.99 -34.15
CA ASP A 1 -18.24 11.62 -34.14
C ASP A 1 -17.26 10.54 -33.70
N TYR A 2 -16.04 10.41 -34.25
CA TYR A 2 -15.05 9.45 -33.69
C TYR A 2 -14.59 9.79 -32.26
N SER A 3 -14.65 11.08 -31.89
CA SER A 3 -14.31 11.55 -30.55
C SER A 3 -15.27 11.04 -29.47
N ASP A 4 -16.57 10.91 -29.78
CA ASP A 4 -17.58 10.55 -28.78
C ASP A 4 -17.55 9.05 -28.49
N GLU A 5 -17.41 8.21 -29.53
CA GLU A 5 -17.25 6.77 -29.35
C GLU A 5 -15.92 6.43 -28.65
N THR A 6 -14.84 7.14 -28.99
CA THR A 6 -13.53 6.95 -28.35
C THR A 6 -13.55 7.42 -26.90
N ALA A 7 -14.17 8.57 -26.61
CA ALA A 7 -14.34 9.06 -25.24
C ALA A 7 -15.15 8.07 -24.39
N ARG A 8 -16.25 7.53 -24.95
CA ARG A 8 -17.08 6.55 -24.24
C ARG A 8 -16.33 5.25 -23.91
N LYS A 9 -15.49 4.77 -24.85
CA LYS A 9 -14.62 3.61 -24.60
C LYS A 9 -13.60 3.90 -23.50
N ILE A 10 -13.01 5.09 -23.48
CA ILE A 10 -12.06 5.48 -22.43
C ILE A 10 -12.75 5.50 -21.06
N ASP A 11 -13.94 6.09 -20.94
CA ASP A 11 -14.67 6.13 -19.68
C ASP A 11 -15.07 4.72 -19.19
N GLU A 12 -15.49 3.83 -20.10
CA GLU A 12 -15.79 2.43 -19.77
C GLU A 12 -14.55 1.68 -19.24
N GLU A 13 -13.38 1.86 -19.86
CA GLU A 13 -12.12 1.27 -19.40
C GLU A 13 -11.66 1.83 -18.05
N ILE A 14 -11.79 3.14 -17.82
CA ILE A 14 -11.45 3.78 -16.54
C ILE A 14 -12.31 3.21 -15.42
N ASN A 15 -13.63 3.12 -15.62
CA ASN A 15 -14.53 2.55 -14.62
C ASN A 15 -14.17 1.09 -14.32
N THR A 16 -13.90 0.29 -15.36
CA THR A 16 -13.50 -1.10 -15.20
C THR A 16 -12.19 -1.22 -14.41
N LEU A 17 -11.22 -0.36 -14.66
CA LEU A 17 -9.96 -0.32 -13.92
C LEU A 17 -10.16 0.04 -12.44
N ILE A 18 -10.99 1.04 -12.15
CA ILE A 18 -11.30 1.45 -10.78
C ILE A 18 -12.00 0.30 -10.05
N ASP A 19 -12.99 -0.33 -10.66
CA ASP A 19 -13.72 -1.44 -10.05
C ASP A 19 -12.82 -2.65 -9.78
N ALA A 20 -11.92 -2.96 -10.72
CA ALA A 20 -10.96 -4.05 -10.57
C ALA A 20 -9.96 -3.77 -9.42
N THR A 21 -9.43 -2.54 -9.36
CA THR A 21 -8.47 -2.16 -8.31
C THR A 21 -9.14 -2.08 -6.94
N TYR A 22 -10.37 -1.57 -6.85
CA TYR A 22 -11.17 -1.57 -5.63
C TYR A 22 -11.46 -3.00 -5.14
N SER A 23 -11.89 -3.87 -6.05
CA SER A 23 -12.18 -5.28 -5.72
C SER A 23 -10.92 -6.01 -5.26
N LEU A 24 -9.78 -5.75 -5.90
CA LEU A 24 -8.49 -6.31 -5.49
C LEU A 24 -8.09 -5.82 -4.10
N ALA A 25 -8.15 -4.50 -3.86
CA ALA A 25 -7.81 -3.92 -2.55
C ALA A 25 -8.72 -4.50 -1.45
N ARG A 26 -10.02 -4.57 -1.71
CA ARG A 26 -10.98 -5.17 -0.78
C ARG A 26 -10.67 -6.64 -0.50
N LYS A 27 -10.37 -7.43 -1.53
CA LYS A 27 -10.00 -8.84 -1.37
C LYS A 27 -8.74 -8.99 -0.52
N VAL A 28 -7.72 -8.18 -0.76
CA VAL A 28 -6.49 -8.19 0.05
C VAL A 28 -6.79 -7.86 1.51
N LEU A 29 -7.65 -6.88 1.79
CA LEU A 29 -8.06 -6.55 3.15
C LEU A 29 -8.86 -7.68 3.81
N GLU A 30 -9.77 -8.32 3.07
CA GLU A 30 -10.59 -9.44 3.56
C GLU A 30 -9.74 -10.68 3.86
N GLU A 31 -8.76 -11.01 3.01
CA GLU A 31 -7.82 -12.13 3.22
C GLU A 31 -6.87 -11.93 4.41
N ASN A 32 -6.70 -10.69 4.87
CA ASN A 32 -5.80 -10.30 5.94
C ASN A 32 -6.55 -9.66 7.13
N LEU A 33 -7.83 -10.00 7.31
CA LEU A 33 -8.65 -9.50 8.43
C LEU A 33 -8.03 -9.79 9.80
N ASP A 34 -7.32 -10.92 9.94
CA ASP A 34 -6.58 -11.28 11.15
C ASP A 34 -5.51 -10.24 11.52
N ILE A 35 -4.79 -9.73 10.53
CA ILE A 35 -3.80 -8.67 10.70
C ILE A 35 -4.49 -7.35 11.06
N LEU A 36 -5.61 -7.02 10.40
CA LEU A 36 -6.38 -5.80 10.70
C LEU A 36 -6.90 -5.80 12.14
N HIS A 37 -7.43 -6.93 12.63
CA HIS A 37 -7.90 -7.05 14.00
C HIS A 37 -6.75 -6.86 15.00
N LYS A 38 -5.60 -7.50 14.78
CA LYS A 38 -4.43 -7.29 15.63
C LYS A 38 -3.91 -5.86 15.61
N LEU A 39 -3.92 -5.20 14.44
CA LEU A 39 -3.52 -3.80 14.34
C LEU A 39 -4.50 -2.90 15.10
N ALA A 40 -5.80 -3.18 15.04
CA ALA A 40 -6.81 -2.45 15.80
C ALA A 40 -6.60 -2.61 17.31
N ASP A 41 -6.35 -3.84 17.78
CA ASP A 41 -6.04 -4.09 19.19
C ASP A 41 -4.78 -3.34 19.63
N LEU A 42 -3.74 -3.35 18.81
CA LEU A 42 -2.49 -2.63 19.07
C LEU A 42 -2.70 -1.10 19.10
N LEU A 43 -3.54 -0.56 18.22
CA LEU A 43 -3.91 0.85 18.19
C LEU A 43 -4.74 1.25 19.41
N LEU A 44 -5.58 0.36 19.94
CA LEU A 44 -6.31 0.59 21.19
C LEU A 44 -5.36 0.67 22.39
N GLU A 45 -4.26 -0.07 22.38
CA GLU A 45 -3.26 -0.05 23.45
C GLU A 45 -2.29 1.14 23.36
N LYS A 46 -1.78 1.45 22.15
CA LYS A 46 -0.69 2.41 21.94
C LYS A 46 -1.12 3.76 21.36
N GLU A 47 -2.38 3.91 20.93
CA GLU A 47 -2.96 5.06 20.20
C GLU A 47 -2.31 5.37 18.83
N THR A 48 -1.02 5.05 18.64
CA THR A 48 -0.26 5.24 17.41
C THR A 48 0.68 4.06 17.18
N VAL A 49 0.72 3.56 15.96
CA VAL A 49 1.61 2.47 15.52
C VAL A 49 2.52 3.00 14.43
N GLN A 50 3.83 2.78 14.55
CA GLN A 50 4.78 3.20 13.53
C GLN A 50 4.83 2.22 12.35
N GLY A 51 5.20 2.69 11.16
CA GLY A 51 5.29 1.84 9.96
C GLY A 51 6.17 0.61 10.14
N LYS A 52 7.30 0.73 10.87
CA LYS A 52 8.17 -0.42 11.19
C LYS A 52 7.48 -1.47 12.07
N GLU A 53 6.71 -1.03 13.07
CA GLU A 53 5.96 -1.94 13.95
C GLU A 53 4.85 -2.66 13.18
N LEU A 54 4.21 -1.96 12.23
CA LEU A 54 3.24 -2.57 11.32
C LEU A 54 3.89 -3.61 10.40
N ASP A 55 5.04 -3.27 9.81
CA ASP A 55 5.80 -4.20 8.97
C ASP A 55 6.17 -5.47 9.77
N GLU A 56 6.69 -5.32 10.99
CA GLU A 56 7.01 -6.42 11.91
C GLU A 56 5.77 -7.28 12.24
N LEU A 57 4.63 -6.65 12.51
CA LEU A 57 3.37 -7.34 12.75
C LEU A 57 2.96 -8.19 11.54
N ILE A 58 3.04 -7.64 10.34
CA ILE A 58 2.70 -8.35 9.10
C ILE A 58 3.67 -9.52 8.87
N PHE A 59 4.98 -9.30 8.99
CA PHE A 59 5.99 -10.36 8.83
C PHE A 59 5.79 -11.52 9.82
N SER A 60 5.36 -11.23 11.04
CA SER A 60 5.10 -12.26 12.06
C SER A 60 3.91 -13.16 11.70
N MET A 61 2.90 -12.64 11.00
CA MET A 61 1.67 -13.37 10.65
C MET A 61 1.68 -13.97 9.25
N ARG A 62 2.51 -13.42 8.36
CA ARG A 62 2.70 -13.88 6.99
C ARG A 62 4.20 -13.87 6.62
N PRO A 63 4.96 -14.89 7.05
CA PRO A 63 6.38 -14.95 6.76
C PRO A 63 6.62 -15.08 5.25
N GLY A 64 7.46 -14.21 4.70
CA GLY A 64 7.84 -14.21 3.28
C GLY A 64 7.04 -13.27 2.36
N ILE A 65 6.16 -12.44 2.90
CA ILE A 65 5.55 -11.35 2.11
C ILE A 65 6.58 -10.24 1.85
N GLU A 66 6.79 -9.87 0.59
CA GLU A 66 7.51 -8.63 0.25
C GLU A 66 6.57 -7.44 0.34
N LEU A 67 6.77 -6.59 1.35
CA LEU A 67 6.05 -5.33 1.49
C LEU A 67 6.70 -4.24 0.63
N PRO A 68 5.91 -3.44 -0.14
CA PRO A 68 6.45 -2.33 -0.92
C PRO A 68 7.01 -1.20 -0.04
N SER A 69 6.60 -1.09 1.23
CA SER A 69 7.17 -0.15 2.22
C SER A 69 8.68 -0.34 2.41
N SER A 70 9.16 -1.58 2.29
CA SER A 70 10.58 -1.91 2.43
C SER A 70 11.44 -1.37 1.27
N LYS A 71 10.87 -1.24 0.06
CA LYS A 71 11.60 -0.70 -1.12
C LYS A 71 11.63 0.84 -1.13
N ILE A 72 10.54 1.48 -0.70
CA ILE A 72 10.45 2.96 -0.62
C ILE A 72 11.44 3.54 0.42
N SER A 73 11.72 2.76 1.47
CA SER A 73 12.67 3.13 2.53
C SER A 73 14.13 3.17 2.04
N GLU A 74 14.50 2.34 1.05
CA GLU A 74 15.86 2.31 0.50
C GLU A 74 16.11 3.47 -0.48
N ASP A 75 15.14 3.82 -1.33
CA ASP A 75 15.23 4.98 -2.23
C ASP A 75 15.36 6.31 -1.47
N LYS A 76 14.71 6.42 -0.30
CA LYS A 76 14.78 7.63 0.54
C LYS A 76 16.09 7.76 1.31
N LYS A 77 16.82 6.66 1.53
CA LYS A 77 18.11 6.69 2.22
C LYS A 77 19.24 7.09 1.27
N GLN A 78 19.13 6.71 -0.01
CA GLN A 78 20.11 7.05 -1.04
C GLN A 78 20.06 8.52 -1.50
N SER A 79 18.92 9.20 -1.33
CA SER A 79 18.74 10.61 -1.68
C SER A 79 19.14 11.59 -0.57
N ALA A 80 19.27 11.15 0.69
CA ALA A 80 19.66 12.00 1.81
C ALA A 80 21.19 12.03 2.06
N GLU A 81 21.94 10.98 1.69
CA GLU A 81 23.40 10.92 1.87
C GLU A 81 24.20 11.75 0.85
N SER A 82 23.59 12.19 -0.26
CA SER A 82 24.27 13.01 -1.28
C SER A 82 24.35 14.51 -0.96
N GLU A 83 23.61 15.01 0.04
CA GLU A 83 23.63 16.44 0.42
C GLU A 83 24.59 16.78 1.59
N GLU A 84 25.03 15.79 2.39
CA GLU A 84 25.84 16.06 3.59
C GLU A 84 27.37 16.00 3.36
N THR A 85 27.84 15.44 2.25
CA THR A 85 29.28 15.42 1.90
C THR A 85 29.73 16.60 1.03
N ALA A 86 28.82 17.54 0.74
CA ALA A 86 29.10 18.76 -0.03
C ALA A 86 29.06 20.01 0.88
N SER A 87 29.83 19.99 1.98
CA SER A 87 30.24 21.21 2.70
C SER A 87 31.64 21.09 3.26
#